data_AF-A0A7W7MGT6-F1
#
_entry.id   AF-A0A7W7MGT6-F1
#
_cell.length_a   1.000
_cell.length_b   1.000
_cell.length_c   1.000
_cell.angle_alpha   90.00
_cell.angle_beta   90.00
_cell.angle_gamma   90.00
#
_symmetry.space_group_name_H-M   'P 1'
#
loop_
_entity.id
_entity.type
_entity.pdbx_description
1 polymer ?
#
loop_
_entity_poly.entity_id
_entity_poly.type
_entity_poly.pdbx_seq_one_letter_code
_entity_poly.pdbx_strand_id
1 'polypeptide(L)'
;MSVEENVRVAVARGEHDWTTLVEECAEDFSGEIEPEKIRALATQHFAAHLNAQAGWPRRTDSDRLTDAFRALDTAGITARQDFSCCQNCGVAELRDAPGRGFVFYHQQDAERAAGGGTLWLAFGPDVETGQEVVAALRAEGLHVDWDESAGQRIHVRLRWARPRYGRMAAHPSEPDGREIGVEVVSGRHRVPGRVPAAVLGEVELPWLPAGVELELTDGERSVAVHREFDRLIGGDRAVGRFDGLRLLEEDGESGEPPDEAGLIEVTYQTLPGGPAEPAGRPMTIAEVTDVLRRLPPRTGSWLSAVGRSGGCVQVAWEEGGLWLETPDVGAAASVGKHATLDEAERMFGVLADEDRVAVRDLPDVISRPW
;
A
#
# COMPACT_ATOMS: atom_id res chain seq x y z
N MET A 1 9.41 -20.25 15.67
CA MET A 1 8.06 -19.90 15.20
C MET A 1 7.66 -20.97 14.21
N SER A 2 6.44 -21.51 14.26
CA SER A 2 6.00 -22.44 13.20
C SER A 2 5.76 -21.69 11.88
N VAL A 3 5.74 -22.38 10.74
CA VAL A 3 5.41 -21.76 9.44
C VAL A 3 4.03 -21.10 9.49
N GLU A 4 3.03 -21.79 10.04
CA GLU A 4 1.68 -21.24 10.21
C GLU A 4 1.67 -19.96 11.05
N GLU A 5 2.41 -19.95 12.16
CA GLU A 5 2.52 -18.76 13.00
C GLU A 5 3.22 -17.60 12.28
N ASN A 6 4.27 -17.88 11.50
CA ASN A 6 4.96 -16.87 10.69
C ASN A 6 4.03 -16.28 9.64
N VAL A 7 3.34 -17.10 8.84
CA VAL A 7 2.36 -16.66 7.84
C VAL A 7 1.27 -15.82 8.50
N ARG A 8 0.68 -16.28 9.61
CA ARG A 8 -0.33 -15.53 10.35
C ARG A 8 0.17 -14.15 10.78
N VAL A 9 1.40 -14.07 11.31
CA VAL A 9 2.02 -12.80 11.74
C VAL A 9 2.29 -11.90 10.55
N ALA A 10 2.82 -12.42 9.44
CA ALA A 10 3.08 -11.66 8.21
C ALA A 10 1.79 -11.09 7.61
N VAL A 11 0.71 -11.87 7.58
CA VAL A 11 -0.62 -11.39 7.16
C VAL A 11 -1.09 -10.25 8.08
N ALA A 12 -0.97 -10.43 9.41
CA ALA A 12 -1.39 -9.42 10.38
C ALA A 12 -0.54 -8.14 10.33
N ARG A 13 0.77 -8.23 10.05
CA ARG A 13 1.67 -7.07 9.89
C ARG A 13 1.18 -6.12 8.81
N GLY A 14 0.71 -6.63 7.68
CA GLY A 14 0.05 -5.80 6.66
C GLY A 14 0.99 -5.14 5.66
N GLU A 15 2.23 -5.62 5.52
CA GLU A 15 3.27 -4.96 4.70
C GLU A 15 3.33 -5.47 3.25
N HIS A 16 2.90 -6.71 2.99
CA HIS A 16 3.01 -7.35 1.67
C HIS A 16 1.65 -7.86 1.16
N ASP A 17 1.44 -7.86 -0.16
CA ASP A 17 0.32 -8.58 -0.79
C ASP A 17 0.51 -10.09 -0.65
N TRP A 18 -0.52 -10.84 -1.08
CA TRP A 18 -0.50 -12.29 -1.01
C TRP A 18 0.66 -12.92 -1.81
N THR A 19 0.95 -12.42 -3.01
CA THR A 19 1.99 -12.99 -3.87
C THR A 19 3.37 -12.80 -3.25
N THR A 20 3.72 -11.57 -2.86
CA THR A 20 5.01 -11.28 -2.22
C THR A 20 5.16 -12.02 -0.89
N LEU A 21 4.09 -12.09 -0.08
CA LEU A 21 4.15 -12.83 1.19
C LEU A 21 4.43 -14.32 0.97
N VAL A 22 3.77 -14.95 -0.02
CA VAL A 22 3.99 -16.36 -0.35
C VAL A 22 5.42 -16.58 -0.86
N GLU A 23 5.93 -15.70 -1.73
CA GLU A 23 7.30 -15.78 -2.25
C GLU A 23 8.33 -15.70 -1.11
N GLU A 24 8.22 -14.68 -0.25
CA GLU A 24 9.14 -14.50 0.89
C GLU A 24 9.08 -15.67 1.87
N CYS A 25 7.88 -16.16 2.21
CA CYS A 25 7.74 -17.32 3.08
C CYS A 25 8.33 -18.60 2.44
N ALA A 26 8.19 -18.78 1.12
CA ALA A 26 8.75 -19.93 0.42
C ALA A 26 10.28 -19.90 0.37
N GLU A 27 10.87 -18.71 0.28
CA GLU A 27 12.32 -18.52 0.40
C GLU A 27 12.81 -18.80 1.83
N ASP A 28 12.14 -18.23 2.84
CA ASP A 28 12.52 -18.37 4.26
C ASP A 28 12.43 -19.80 4.77
N PHE A 29 11.45 -20.57 4.32
CA PHE A 29 11.20 -21.96 4.72
C PHE A 29 11.52 -22.99 3.63
N SER A 30 12.44 -22.63 2.73
CA SER A 30 12.85 -23.48 1.62
C SER A 30 13.33 -24.87 2.09
N GLY A 31 12.68 -25.93 1.59
CA GLY A 31 12.96 -27.32 1.96
C GLY A 31 12.33 -27.79 3.27
N GLU A 32 11.67 -26.91 4.03
CA GLU A 32 10.94 -27.27 5.25
C GLU A 32 9.45 -27.55 4.99
N ILE A 33 8.87 -26.86 3.99
CA ILE A 33 7.46 -26.97 3.64
C ILE A 33 7.28 -26.78 2.12
N GLU A 34 6.33 -27.53 1.55
CA GLU A 34 5.98 -27.40 0.14
C GLU A 34 5.32 -26.03 -0.14
N PRO A 35 5.67 -25.33 -1.24
CA PRO A 35 5.10 -24.03 -1.58
C PRO A 35 3.57 -24.00 -1.62
N GLU A 36 2.93 -25.09 -2.05
CA GLU A 36 1.46 -25.22 -2.09
C GLU A 36 0.84 -25.12 -0.70
N LYS A 37 1.52 -25.63 0.33
CA LYS A 37 1.05 -25.52 1.72
C LYS A 37 1.18 -24.08 2.23
N ILE A 38 2.26 -23.37 1.86
CA ILE A 38 2.41 -21.95 2.19
C ILE A 38 1.28 -21.14 1.54
N ARG A 39 0.98 -21.39 0.26
CA ARG A 39 -0.14 -20.75 -0.45
C ARG A 39 -1.47 -20.98 0.26
N ALA A 40 -1.77 -22.23 0.64
CA ALA A 40 -2.98 -22.56 1.37
C ALA A 40 -3.07 -21.84 2.73
N LEU A 41 -1.99 -21.81 3.50
CA LEU A 41 -1.91 -21.08 4.77
C LEU A 41 -2.10 -19.58 4.58
N ALA A 42 -1.45 -18.99 3.57
CA ALA A 42 -1.58 -17.57 3.26
C ALA A 42 -3.04 -17.24 2.91
N THR A 43 -3.65 -17.97 1.98
CA THR A 43 -5.07 -17.79 1.62
C THR A 43 -5.99 -17.88 2.83
N GLN A 44 -5.81 -18.89 3.68
CA GLN A 44 -6.60 -19.07 4.89
C GLN A 44 -6.45 -17.86 5.85
N HIS A 45 -5.23 -17.40 6.08
CA HIS A 45 -4.98 -16.30 7.01
C HIS A 45 -5.40 -14.94 6.45
N PHE A 46 -5.29 -14.69 5.15
CA PHE A 46 -5.86 -13.51 4.50
C PHE A 46 -7.38 -13.48 4.67
N ALA A 47 -8.08 -14.58 4.34
CA ALA A 47 -9.53 -14.67 4.52
C ALA A 47 -9.95 -14.43 5.98
N ALA A 48 -9.24 -15.04 6.94
CA ALA A 48 -9.49 -14.84 8.36
C ALA A 48 -9.24 -13.39 8.82
N HIS A 49 -8.19 -12.74 8.30
CA HIS A 49 -7.87 -11.33 8.58
C HIS A 49 -8.96 -10.40 8.05
N LEU A 50 -9.41 -10.60 6.81
CA LEU A 50 -10.47 -9.78 6.20
C LEU A 50 -11.81 -9.97 6.91
N ASN A 51 -12.14 -11.20 7.32
CA ASN A 51 -13.33 -11.46 8.13
C ASN A 51 -13.25 -10.75 9.50
N ALA A 52 -12.07 -10.74 10.14
CA ALA A 52 -11.87 -9.99 11.38
C ALA A 52 -11.95 -8.46 11.15
N GLN A 53 -11.38 -7.97 10.04
CA GLN A 53 -11.36 -6.56 9.64
C GLN A 53 -12.77 -5.98 9.48
N ALA A 54 -13.74 -6.77 9.02
CA ALA A 54 -15.13 -6.35 8.90
C ALA A 54 -15.76 -5.88 10.23
N GLY A 55 -15.23 -6.36 11.37
CA GLY A 55 -15.68 -5.96 12.71
C GLY A 55 -14.83 -4.85 13.37
N TRP A 56 -13.83 -4.31 12.68
CA TRP A 56 -12.96 -3.28 13.24
C TRP A 56 -13.61 -1.89 13.21
N PRO A 57 -13.24 -1.00 14.14
CA PRO A 57 -13.64 0.41 14.02
C PRO A 57 -13.02 1.04 12.76
N ARG A 58 -13.64 2.11 12.25
CA ARG A 58 -13.11 2.90 11.11
C ARG A 58 -11.66 3.36 11.32
N ARG A 59 -11.28 3.60 12.58
CA ARG A 59 -9.92 4.01 12.98
C ARG A 59 -9.43 3.05 14.05
N THR A 60 -8.42 2.24 13.72
CA THR A 60 -7.81 1.25 14.62
C THR A 60 -6.69 1.88 15.45
N ASP A 61 -6.13 1.12 16.40
CA ASP A 61 -4.93 1.58 17.12
C ASP A 61 -3.70 1.63 16.21
N SER A 62 -3.64 0.81 15.15
CA SER A 62 -2.58 0.90 14.14
C SER A 62 -2.69 2.19 13.32
N ASP A 63 -3.91 2.66 13.01
CA ASP A 63 -4.12 3.96 12.36
C ASP A 63 -3.70 5.11 13.27
N ARG A 64 -4.08 5.04 14.57
CA ARG A 64 -3.66 6.00 15.60
C ARG A 64 -2.15 6.07 15.75
N LEU A 65 -1.47 4.93 15.72
CA LEU A 65 -0.01 4.86 15.76
C LEU A 65 0.60 5.55 14.54
N THR A 66 0.05 5.32 13.35
CA THR A 66 0.52 5.98 12.13
C THR A 66 0.29 7.49 12.16
N ASP A 67 -0.85 7.94 12.67
CA ASP A 67 -1.14 9.37 12.82
C ASP A 67 -0.19 10.04 13.85
N ALA A 68 0.11 9.37 14.98
CA ALA A 68 1.10 9.85 15.96
C ALA A 68 2.50 9.96 15.37
N PHE A 69 2.95 8.93 14.63
CA PHE A 69 4.25 8.95 13.94
C PHE A 69 4.32 10.08 12.91
N ARG A 70 3.24 10.28 12.14
CA ARG A 70 3.17 11.38 11.18
C ARG A 70 3.25 12.74 11.85
N ALA A 71 2.51 12.93 12.94
CA ALA A 71 2.55 14.18 13.71
C ALA A 71 3.95 14.48 14.26
N LEU A 72 4.65 13.46 14.76
CA LEU A 72 6.04 13.57 15.22
C LEU A 72 6.99 13.95 14.07
N ASP A 73 6.82 13.33 12.91
CA ASP A 73 7.61 13.65 11.72
C ASP A 73 7.39 15.09 11.26
N THR A 74 6.13 15.52 11.13
CA THR A 74 5.79 16.91 10.84
C THR A 74 6.36 17.89 11.88
N ALA A 75 6.43 17.51 13.16
CA ALA A 75 6.96 18.32 14.25
C ALA A 75 8.50 18.31 14.39
N GLY A 76 9.21 17.66 13.47
CA GLY A 76 10.67 17.71 13.42
C GLY A 76 11.41 16.48 13.94
N ILE A 77 10.70 15.46 14.43
CA ILE A 77 11.26 14.19 14.94
C ILE A 77 11.15 13.13 13.86
N THR A 78 12.27 12.61 13.34
CA THR A 78 12.22 11.57 12.30
C THR A 78 11.57 10.30 12.85
N ALA A 79 10.35 10.02 12.39
CA ALA A 79 9.53 8.93 12.88
C ALA A 79 9.43 7.82 11.82
N ARG A 80 9.90 6.61 12.13
CA ARG A 80 9.91 5.48 11.17
C ARG A 80 9.22 4.26 11.74
N GLN A 81 8.23 3.78 11.01
CA GLN A 81 7.44 2.60 11.35
C GLN A 81 8.04 1.39 10.63
N ASP A 82 8.03 0.23 11.30
CA ASP A 82 8.50 -1.06 10.75
C ASP A 82 9.87 -0.92 10.05
N PHE A 83 10.80 -0.26 10.75
CA PHE A 83 12.02 0.26 10.15
C PHE A 83 13.26 -0.50 10.62
N SER A 84 14.03 -0.98 9.64
CA SER A 84 15.23 -1.78 9.84
C SER A 84 14.94 -3.14 10.52
N CYS A 85 15.89 -4.06 10.46
CA CYS A 85 15.68 -5.42 10.94
C CYS A 85 15.72 -5.51 12.49
N CYS A 86 16.47 -4.63 13.15
CA CYS A 86 16.65 -4.63 14.60
C CYS A 86 17.00 -3.24 15.16
N GLN A 87 16.97 -3.11 16.49
CA GLN A 87 17.23 -1.86 17.19
C GLN A 87 18.60 -1.25 16.85
N ASN A 88 19.67 -2.04 16.82
CA ASN A 88 21.02 -1.52 16.60
C ASN A 88 21.19 -0.95 15.18
N CYS A 89 20.63 -1.62 14.18
CA CYS A 89 20.62 -1.13 12.80
C CYS A 89 19.79 0.15 12.69
N GLY A 90 18.57 0.16 13.25
CA GLY A 90 17.72 1.35 13.21
C GLY A 90 18.34 2.58 13.91
N VAL A 91 18.98 2.40 15.06
CA VAL A 91 19.72 3.49 15.73
C VAL A 91 20.91 3.95 14.89
N ALA A 92 21.65 3.04 14.25
CA ALA A 92 22.79 3.41 13.41
C ALA A 92 22.34 4.24 12.20
N GLU A 93 21.23 3.86 11.57
CA GLU A 93 20.68 4.55 10.40
C GLU A 93 20.03 5.89 10.77
N LEU A 94 19.37 6.00 11.92
CA LEU A 94 18.65 7.21 12.33
C LEU A 94 19.45 8.18 13.20
N ARG A 95 20.65 7.81 13.65
CA ARG A 95 21.52 8.69 14.46
C ARG A 95 21.77 10.03 13.77
N ASP A 96 22.00 9.99 12.46
CA ASP A 96 22.30 11.15 11.63
C ASP A 96 21.11 11.53 10.72
N ALA A 97 19.91 11.02 11.02
CA ALA A 97 18.70 11.37 10.28
C ALA A 97 18.37 12.86 10.44
N PRO A 98 17.71 13.48 9.45
CA PRO A 98 17.31 14.88 9.54
C PRO A 98 16.37 15.13 10.73
N GLY A 99 16.35 16.36 11.23
CA GLY A 99 15.52 16.75 12.37
C GLY A 99 16.28 16.80 13.70
N ARG A 100 15.54 16.96 14.79
CA ARG A 100 16.11 17.18 16.14
C ARG A 100 16.13 15.93 17.03
N GLY A 101 15.59 14.84 16.52
CA GLY A 101 15.49 13.55 17.21
C GLY A 101 14.83 12.52 16.32
N PHE A 102 14.73 11.29 16.82
CA PHE A 102 14.11 10.18 16.10
C PHE A 102 13.23 9.33 17.01
N VAL A 103 12.31 8.61 16.40
CA VAL A 103 11.55 7.51 17.01
C VAL A 103 11.31 6.42 15.98
N PHE A 104 11.45 5.16 16.37
CA PHE A 104 11.10 4.04 15.51
C PHE A 104 10.72 2.78 16.27
N TYR A 105 10.00 1.89 15.60
CA TYR A 105 9.98 0.47 15.93
C TYR A 105 10.50 -0.32 14.74
N HIS A 106 11.19 -1.43 15.01
CA HIS A 106 11.79 -2.26 13.97
C HIS A 106 10.93 -3.48 13.65
N GLN A 107 11.31 -4.22 12.60
CA GLN A 107 10.60 -5.40 12.12
C GLN A 107 10.23 -6.39 13.23
N GLN A 108 11.18 -6.78 14.08
CA GLN A 108 10.89 -7.74 15.14
C GLN A 108 9.87 -7.23 16.18
N ASP A 109 9.73 -5.92 16.38
CA ASP A 109 8.70 -5.39 17.28
C ASP A 109 7.33 -5.37 16.61
N ALA A 110 7.30 -5.07 15.30
CA ALA A 110 6.10 -5.19 14.49
C ALA A 110 5.58 -6.64 14.48
N GLU A 111 6.47 -7.62 14.28
CA GLU A 111 6.17 -9.05 14.36
C GLU A 111 5.60 -9.45 15.73
N ARG A 112 6.22 -8.99 16.83
CA ARG A 112 5.73 -9.25 18.19
C ARG A 112 4.34 -8.65 18.42
N ALA A 113 4.12 -7.41 18.01
CA ALA A 113 2.83 -6.74 18.17
C ALA A 113 1.74 -7.40 17.31
N ALA A 114 2.03 -7.71 16.05
CA ALA A 114 1.14 -8.43 15.14
C ALA A 114 0.84 -9.87 15.61
N GLY A 115 1.80 -10.48 16.33
CA GLY A 115 1.62 -11.77 17.01
C GLY A 115 0.68 -11.75 18.22
N GLY A 116 0.22 -10.57 18.65
CA GLY A 116 -0.63 -10.38 19.83
C GLY A 116 0.14 -9.93 21.08
N GLY A 117 1.42 -9.62 20.93
CA GLY A 117 2.27 -9.05 21.97
C GLY A 117 2.16 -7.53 22.08
N THR A 118 3.20 -6.90 22.60
CA THR A 118 3.26 -5.45 22.80
C THR A 118 4.25 -4.79 21.85
N LEU A 119 4.13 -3.46 21.67
CA LEU A 119 5.02 -2.70 20.80
C LEU A 119 6.01 -1.89 21.64
N TRP A 120 7.28 -1.90 21.23
CA TRP A 120 8.34 -1.11 21.85
C TRP A 120 8.89 -0.10 20.83
N LEU A 121 9.08 1.14 21.26
CA LEU A 121 9.68 2.19 20.43
C LEU A 121 11.05 2.57 20.98
N ALA A 122 12.04 2.62 20.09
CA ALA A 122 13.32 3.27 20.37
C ALA A 122 13.20 4.75 19.98
N PHE A 123 13.87 5.61 20.73
CA PHE A 123 13.91 7.06 20.47
C PHE A 123 15.28 7.62 20.84
N GLY A 124 15.53 8.87 20.43
CA GLY A 124 16.69 9.62 20.84
C GLY A 124 16.64 11.07 20.33
N PRO A 125 17.52 11.96 20.83
CA PRO A 125 18.69 11.61 21.65
C PRO A 125 18.42 11.52 23.16
N ASP A 126 17.34 12.10 23.67
CA ASP A 126 17.19 12.39 25.10
C ASP A 126 15.76 12.20 25.64
N VAL A 127 15.61 12.41 26.95
CA VAL A 127 14.33 12.30 27.67
C VAL A 127 13.29 13.27 27.13
N GLU A 128 13.67 14.49 26.74
CA GLU A 128 12.75 15.48 26.17
C GLU A 128 12.12 14.95 24.88
N THR A 129 12.92 14.34 24.00
CA THR A 129 12.40 13.67 22.80
C THR A 129 11.44 12.54 23.16
N GLY A 130 11.78 11.72 24.17
CA GLY A 130 10.90 10.66 24.65
C GLY A 130 9.56 11.19 25.18
N GLN A 131 9.57 12.31 25.91
CA GLN A 131 8.36 12.95 26.43
C GLN A 131 7.45 13.43 25.29
N GLU A 132 8.01 13.97 24.22
CA GLU A 132 7.24 14.36 23.04
C GLU A 132 6.63 13.18 22.29
N VAL A 133 7.38 12.09 22.14
CA VAL A 133 6.85 10.82 21.58
C VAL A 133 5.67 10.32 22.41
N VAL A 134 5.82 10.28 23.74
CA VAL A 134 4.75 9.85 24.65
C VAL A 134 3.54 10.79 24.55
N ALA A 135 3.76 12.10 24.48
CA ALA A 135 2.69 13.09 24.35
C ALA A 135 1.90 12.90 23.04
N ALA A 136 2.59 12.71 21.91
CA ALA A 136 1.95 12.47 20.62
C ALA A 136 1.13 11.17 20.60
N LEU A 137 1.69 10.08 21.13
CA LEU A 137 0.96 8.80 21.23
C LEU A 137 -0.29 8.92 22.10
N ARG A 138 -0.19 9.62 23.24
CA ARG A 138 -1.33 9.86 24.15
C ARG A 138 -2.37 10.79 23.54
N ALA A 139 -1.97 11.78 22.74
CA ALA A 139 -2.89 12.65 22.01
C ALA A 139 -3.76 11.85 21.03
N GLU A 140 -3.23 10.76 20.47
CA GLU A 140 -3.99 9.82 19.63
C GLU A 140 -4.77 8.75 20.40
N GLY A 141 -4.75 8.81 21.74
CA GLY A 141 -5.48 7.90 22.62
C GLY A 141 -4.79 6.55 22.88
N LEU A 142 -3.50 6.42 22.52
CA LEU A 142 -2.73 5.20 22.78
C LEU A 142 -2.27 5.13 24.24
N HIS A 143 -2.22 3.90 24.75
CA HIS A 143 -1.78 3.63 26.12
C HIS A 143 -0.27 3.41 26.15
N VAL A 144 0.44 4.22 26.92
CA VAL A 144 1.90 4.29 26.91
C VAL A 144 2.46 4.17 28.32
N ASP A 145 3.33 3.18 28.52
CA ASP A 145 4.14 3.03 29.74
C ASP A 145 5.59 3.40 29.42
N TRP A 146 6.13 4.37 30.16
CA TRP A 146 7.54 4.74 30.09
C TRP A 146 7.93 5.40 31.40
N ASP A 147 9.14 5.10 31.89
CA ASP A 147 9.65 5.55 33.19
C ASP A 147 10.44 6.87 33.11
N GLU A 148 10.34 7.56 31.97
CA GLU A 148 11.06 8.79 31.66
C GLU A 148 12.60 8.62 31.65
N SER A 149 13.08 7.39 31.43
CA SER A 149 14.50 7.10 31.24
C SER A 149 14.89 7.06 29.77
N ALA A 150 15.89 7.85 29.38
CA ALA A 150 16.48 7.81 28.04
C ALA A 150 17.14 6.45 27.70
N GLY A 151 17.45 5.63 28.71
CA GLY A 151 17.99 4.29 28.52
C GLY A 151 16.93 3.21 28.31
N GLN A 152 15.64 3.53 28.47
CA GLN A 152 14.53 2.61 28.32
C GLN A 152 13.70 2.94 27.09
N ARG A 153 13.27 1.90 26.37
CA ARG A 153 12.35 2.03 25.24
C ARG A 153 10.94 2.37 25.73
N ILE A 154 10.16 3.04 24.88
CA ILE A 154 8.76 3.39 25.18
C ILE A 154 7.89 2.17 24.88
N HIS A 155 7.09 1.75 25.86
CA HIS A 155 6.15 0.63 25.71
C HIS A 155 4.77 1.14 25.33
N VAL A 156 4.22 0.64 24.22
CA VAL A 156 2.88 0.99 23.75
C VAL A 156 2.00 -0.25 23.80
N ARG A 157 0.90 -0.13 24.56
CA ARG A 157 -0.16 -1.14 24.59
C ARG A 157 -1.21 -0.78 23.55
N LEU A 158 -1.31 -1.59 22.52
CA LEU A 158 -2.24 -1.38 21.42
C LEU A 158 -2.74 -2.71 20.87
N ARG A 159 -3.94 -2.70 20.28
CA ARG A 159 -4.40 -3.83 19.47
C ARG A 159 -3.90 -3.67 18.05
N TRP A 160 -2.96 -4.52 17.63
CA TRP A 160 -2.50 -4.50 16.23
C TRP A 160 -3.65 -4.91 15.31
N ALA A 161 -4.00 -4.02 14.38
CA ALA A 161 -5.12 -4.19 13.45
C ALA A 161 -4.88 -3.30 12.23
N ARG A 162 -4.09 -3.80 11.27
CA ARG A 162 -3.75 -3.11 10.01
C ARG A 162 -4.77 -3.48 8.93
N PRO A 163 -5.61 -2.53 8.47
CA PRO A 163 -6.53 -2.81 7.37
C PRO A 163 -5.77 -3.13 6.08
N ARG A 164 -6.36 -4.00 5.26
CA ARG A 164 -5.90 -4.33 3.91
C ARG A 164 -6.99 -3.94 2.92
N TYR A 165 -6.60 -3.34 1.79
CA TYR A 165 -7.50 -2.91 0.72
C TYR A 165 -6.98 -3.35 -0.65
N GLY A 166 -7.90 -3.55 -1.60
CA GLY A 166 -7.63 -3.96 -2.98
C GLY A 166 -6.51 -4.99 -3.11
N ARG A 167 -5.41 -4.67 -3.80
CA ARG A 167 -4.32 -5.65 -4.03
C ARG A 167 -3.69 -6.16 -2.74
N MET A 168 -3.61 -5.33 -1.70
CA MET A 168 -3.10 -5.74 -0.38
C MET A 168 -4.06 -6.66 0.39
N ALA A 169 -5.33 -6.73 -0.03
CA ALA A 169 -6.34 -7.64 0.50
C ALA A 169 -6.57 -8.87 -0.40
N ALA A 170 -6.25 -8.78 -1.68
CA ALA A 170 -6.50 -9.83 -2.65
C ALA A 170 -5.81 -11.14 -2.24
N HIS A 171 -6.56 -12.23 -2.31
CA HIS A 171 -6.07 -13.59 -2.16
C HIS A 171 -6.90 -14.49 -3.07
N PRO A 172 -6.32 -15.57 -3.63
CA PRO A 172 -7.05 -16.44 -4.54
C PRO A 172 -8.07 -17.29 -3.77
N SER A 173 -9.12 -17.68 -4.46
CA SER A 173 -9.94 -18.84 -4.12
C SER A 173 -9.12 -20.13 -4.14
N GLU A 174 -9.67 -21.23 -3.62
CA GLU A 174 -8.97 -22.52 -3.67
C GLU A 174 -8.60 -22.87 -5.13
N PRO A 175 -7.32 -23.15 -5.43
CA PRO A 175 -6.90 -23.44 -6.78
C PRO A 175 -7.50 -24.78 -7.24
N ASP A 176 -8.06 -24.78 -8.45
CA ASP A 176 -8.65 -25.96 -9.11
C ASP A 176 -7.61 -26.86 -9.82
N GLY A 177 -6.32 -26.50 -9.72
CA GLY A 177 -5.21 -27.18 -10.39
C GLY A 177 -4.97 -26.73 -11.83
N ARG A 178 -5.80 -25.83 -12.38
CA ARG A 178 -5.57 -25.21 -13.70
C ARG A 178 -4.41 -24.22 -13.59
N GLU A 179 -3.40 -24.38 -14.45
CA GLU A 179 -2.29 -23.46 -14.57
C GLU A 179 -2.31 -22.76 -15.92
N ILE A 180 -2.02 -21.46 -15.90
CA ILE A 180 -1.91 -20.62 -17.09
C ILE A 180 -0.44 -20.31 -17.31
N GLY A 181 0.04 -20.51 -18.54
CA GLY A 181 1.35 -20.03 -18.96
C GLY A 181 1.32 -18.51 -19.07
N VAL A 182 2.33 -17.84 -18.54
CA VAL A 182 2.42 -16.37 -18.54
C VAL A 182 3.79 -15.95 -19.03
N GLU A 183 3.84 -15.10 -20.04
CA GLU A 183 5.07 -14.46 -20.52
C GLU A 183 4.89 -12.95 -20.57
N VAL A 184 5.87 -12.19 -20.09
CA VAL A 184 5.85 -10.72 -20.21
C VAL A 184 6.32 -10.33 -21.60
N VAL A 185 5.41 -9.85 -22.44
CA VAL A 185 5.69 -9.41 -23.81
C VAL A 185 6.34 -8.02 -23.81
N SER A 186 5.80 -7.12 -22.99
CA SER A 186 6.33 -5.76 -22.84
C SER A 186 6.08 -5.19 -21.45
N GLY A 187 6.82 -4.13 -21.10
CA GLY A 187 6.78 -3.53 -19.77
C GLY A 187 7.62 -4.29 -18.73
N ARG A 188 7.55 -3.85 -17.47
CA ARG A 188 8.25 -4.47 -16.34
C ARG A 188 7.23 -5.01 -15.35
N HIS A 189 7.09 -6.33 -15.30
CA HIS A 189 6.25 -7.01 -14.34
C HIS A 189 6.92 -8.33 -13.92
N ARG A 190 6.83 -8.69 -12.65
CA ARG A 190 7.38 -9.94 -12.14
C ARG A 190 6.22 -10.89 -11.92
N VAL A 191 6.17 -11.94 -12.73
CA VAL A 191 5.16 -13.00 -12.64
C VAL A 191 5.83 -14.33 -13.00
N PRO A 192 5.55 -15.43 -12.29
CA PRO A 192 6.07 -16.75 -12.66
C PRO A 192 5.59 -17.16 -14.06
N GLY A 193 6.39 -17.95 -14.78
CA GLY A 193 6.03 -18.42 -16.13
C GLY A 193 4.83 -19.37 -16.18
N ARG A 194 4.43 -19.92 -15.02
CA ARG A 194 3.21 -20.70 -14.82
C ARG A 194 2.56 -20.27 -13.51
N VAL A 195 1.28 -19.92 -13.59
CA VAL A 195 0.52 -19.38 -12.46
C VAL A 195 -0.81 -20.12 -12.35
N PRO A 196 -1.25 -20.54 -11.15
CA PRO A 196 -2.60 -21.08 -10.98
C PRO A 196 -3.66 -20.07 -11.45
N ALA A 197 -4.69 -20.55 -12.13
CA ALA A 197 -5.73 -19.71 -12.72
C ALA A 197 -6.36 -18.75 -11.69
N ALA A 198 -6.71 -19.24 -10.49
CA ALA A 198 -7.27 -18.41 -9.42
C ALA A 198 -6.31 -17.27 -9.00
N VAL A 199 -4.99 -17.53 -8.90
CA VAL A 199 -4.00 -16.48 -8.57
C VAL A 199 -3.94 -15.45 -9.69
N LEU A 200 -3.85 -15.91 -10.94
CA LEU A 200 -3.74 -15.01 -12.08
C LEU A 200 -4.99 -14.13 -12.21
N GLY A 201 -6.19 -14.71 -12.15
CA GLY A 201 -7.46 -14.02 -12.35
C GLY A 201 -7.92 -13.15 -11.17
N GLU A 202 -7.57 -13.52 -9.93
CA GLU A 202 -8.09 -12.84 -8.73
C GLU A 202 -7.06 -11.96 -8.02
N VAL A 203 -5.75 -12.12 -8.31
CA VAL A 203 -4.66 -11.39 -7.62
C VAL A 203 -3.77 -10.60 -8.58
N GLU A 204 -3.39 -11.16 -9.73
CA GLU A 204 -2.42 -10.50 -10.62
C GLU A 204 -3.09 -9.60 -11.67
N LEU A 205 -3.95 -10.18 -12.53
CA LEU A 205 -4.61 -9.47 -13.63
C LEU A 205 -5.46 -8.26 -13.17
N PRO A 206 -6.19 -8.30 -12.03
CA PRO A 206 -7.06 -7.18 -11.65
C PRO A 206 -6.33 -5.87 -11.35
N TRP A 207 -5.01 -5.96 -11.16
CA TRP A 207 -4.14 -4.81 -10.90
C TRP A 207 -2.97 -4.75 -11.87
N LEU A 208 -3.02 -5.41 -13.03
CA LEU A 208 -1.92 -5.42 -14.00
C LEU A 208 -1.37 -3.99 -14.22
N PRO A 209 -0.07 -3.70 -14.09
CA PRO A 209 0.42 -2.32 -14.20
C PRO A 209 0.18 -1.72 -15.59
N ALA A 210 0.06 -0.39 -15.69
CA ALA A 210 -0.10 0.26 -17.00
C ALA A 210 1.15 0.02 -17.87
N GLY A 211 0.94 -0.13 -19.18
CA GLY A 211 2.02 -0.39 -20.13
C GLY A 211 2.69 -1.76 -20.02
N VAL A 212 2.11 -2.69 -19.24
CA VAL A 212 2.49 -4.11 -19.23
C VAL A 212 1.56 -4.89 -20.16
N GLU A 213 2.16 -5.74 -20.98
CA GLU A 213 1.45 -6.72 -21.80
C GLU A 213 1.95 -8.13 -21.48
N LEU A 214 1.02 -9.05 -21.24
CA LEU A 214 1.28 -10.44 -20.92
C LEU A 214 0.73 -11.35 -22.01
N GLU A 215 1.51 -12.31 -22.50
CA GLU A 215 0.98 -13.44 -23.25
C GLU A 215 0.48 -14.48 -22.25
N LEU A 216 -0.81 -14.81 -22.33
CA LEU A 216 -1.43 -15.86 -21.54
C LEU A 216 -1.63 -17.09 -22.43
N THR A 217 -1.26 -18.28 -21.96
CA THR A 217 -1.39 -19.53 -22.70
C THR A 217 -2.10 -20.60 -21.87
N ASP A 218 -3.11 -21.25 -22.45
CA ASP A 218 -3.79 -22.41 -21.87
C ASP A 218 -3.99 -23.50 -22.94
N GLY A 219 -3.25 -24.59 -22.82
CA GLY A 219 -3.17 -25.63 -23.85
C GLY A 219 -2.63 -25.08 -25.17
N GLU A 220 -3.45 -25.16 -26.22
CA GLU A 220 -3.11 -24.63 -27.56
C GLU A 220 -3.57 -23.17 -27.76
N ARG A 221 -4.31 -22.60 -26.81
CA ARG A 221 -4.82 -21.22 -26.89
C ARG A 221 -3.83 -20.24 -26.30
N SER A 222 -3.72 -19.09 -26.94
CA SER A 222 -2.84 -18.01 -26.49
C SER A 222 -3.47 -16.65 -26.80
N VAL A 223 -3.31 -15.68 -25.90
CA VAL A 223 -3.80 -14.32 -26.06
C VAL A 223 -2.87 -13.32 -25.38
N ALA A 224 -2.48 -12.27 -26.11
CA ALA A 224 -1.81 -11.11 -25.54
C ALA A 224 -2.83 -10.24 -24.79
N VAL A 225 -2.55 -9.94 -23.53
CA VAL A 225 -3.42 -9.21 -22.61
C VAL A 225 -2.68 -8.00 -22.06
N HIS A 226 -3.26 -6.82 -22.22
CA HIS A 226 -2.84 -5.60 -21.54
C HIS A 226 -4.03 -4.93 -20.87
N ARG A 227 -3.78 -3.89 -20.07
CA ARG A 227 -4.81 -3.15 -19.37
C ARG A 227 -5.07 -1.79 -20.02
N GLU A 228 -6.35 -1.47 -20.18
CA GLU A 228 -6.84 -0.11 -20.40
C GLU A 228 -7.67 0.30 -19.19
N PHE A 229 -7.09 1.11 -18.30
CA PHE A 229 -7.69 1.54 -17.04
C PHE A 229 -8.20 0.35 -16.18
N ASP A 230 -9.49 0.09 -16.07
CA ASP A 230 -10.07 -0.99 -15.26
C ASP A 230 -10.45 -2.23 -16.08
N ARG A 231 -10.00 -2.30 -17.33
CA ARG A 231 -10.34 -3.36 -18.27
C ARG A 231 -9.11 -4.06 -18.80
N LEU A 232 -9.28 -5.34 -19.11
CA LEU A 232 -8.27 -6.16 -19.77
C LEU A 232 -8.66 -6.37 -21.22
N ILE A 233 -7.72 -6.10 -22.10
CA ILE A 233 -7.90 -6.13 -23.55
C ILE A 233 -7.10 -7.30 -24.12
N GLY A 234 -7.74 -8.10 -24.97
CA GLY A 234 -7.09 -9.17 -25.71
C GLY A 234 -7.65 -9.27 -27.13
N GLY A 235 -6.83 -8.95 -28.13
CA GLY A 235 -7.29 -8.82 -29.51
C GLY A 235 -8.34 -7.71 -29.67
N ASP A 236 -9.54 -8.08 -30.12
CA ASP A 236 -10.70 -7.19 -30.28
C ASP A 236 -11.69 -7.27 -29.10
N ARG A 237 -11.34 -8.00 -28.04
CA ARG A 237 -12.19 -8.23 -26.87
C ARG A 237 -11.72 -7.43 -25.67
N ALA A 238 -12.69 -6.97 -24.88
CA ALA A 238 -12.47 -6.34 -23.59
C ALA A 238 -13.25 -7.09 -22.51
N VAL A 239 -12.66 -7.26 -21.33
CA VAL A 239 -13.30 -7.86 -20.15
C VAL A 239 -12.98 -7.03 -18.91
N GLY A 240 -13.79 -7.17 -17.86
CA GLY A 240 -13.49 -6.55 -16.57
C GLY A 240 -12.18 -7.08 -15.99
N ARG A 241 -11.53 -6.30 -15.11
CA ARG A 241 -10.23 -6.65 -14.54
C ARG A 241 -10.18 -7.99 -13.78
N PHE A 242 -11.31 -8.49 -13.28
CA PHE A 242 -11.44 -9.82 -12.65
C PHE A 242 -11.86 -10.95 -13.61
N ASP A 243 -12.20 -10.61 -14.85
CA ASP A 243 -12.69 -11.55 -15.86
C ASP A 243 -11.59 -11.92 -16.88
N GLY A 244 -10.34 -11.54 -16.63
CA GLY A 244 -9.23 -11.65 -17.59
C GLY A 244 -9.04 -13.03 -18.22
N LEU A 245 -9.30 -14.11 -17.46
CA LEU A 245 -9.19 -15.49 -17.98
C LEU A 245 -10.22 -15.83 -19.06
N ARG A 246 -11.33 -15.09 -19.15
CA ARG A 246 -12.33 -15.27 -20.21
C ARG A 246 -11.76 -14.91 -21.59
N LEU A 247 -10.68 -14.14 -21.67
CA LEU A 247 -9.99 -13.86 -22.94
C LEU A 247 -9.38 -15.12 -23.58
N LEU A 248 -9.15 -16.19 -22.80
CA LEU A 248 -8.70 -17.51 -23.30
C LEU A 248 -9.85 -18.42 -23.78
N GLU A 249 -11.10 -17.97 -23.66
CA GLU A 249 -12.30 -18.72 -24.07
C GLU A 249 -12.73 -18.37 -25.50
N GLU A 250 -13.24 -19.34 -26.26
CA GLU A 250 -13.69 -19.16 -27.65
C GLU A 250 -15.00 -18.36 -27.78
N ASP A 251 -15.94 -18.56 -26.86
CA ASP A 251 -17.32 -18.04 -26.94
C ASP A 251 -17.61 -16.93 -25.90
N GLY A 252 -16.69 -15.99 -25.76
CA GLY A 252 -16.94 -14.82 -24.91
C GLY A 252 -17.95 -13.87 -25.55
N GLU A 253 -18.94 -13.39 -24.78
CA GLU A 253 -19.78 -12.29 -25.21
C GLU A 253 -18.92 -11.13 -25.71
N SER A 254 -19.18 -10.70 -26.95
CA SER A 254 -18.59 -9.51 -27.52
C SER A 254 -19.38 -8.31 -27.01
N GLY A 255 -18.80 -7.61 -26.05
CA GLY A 255 -19.39 -6.43 -25.45
C GLY A 255 -18.36 -5.72 -24.60
N GLU A 256 -18.36 -4.40 -24.66
CA GLU A 256 -17.54 -3.59 -23.78
C GLU A 256 -18.10 -3.70 -22.34
N PRO A 257 -17.33 -4.22 -21.38
CA PRO A 257 -17.80 -4.33 -20.00
C PRO A 257 -18.08 -2.94 -19.44
N PRO A 258 -19.08 -2.79 -18.55
CA PRO A 258 -19.34 -1.51 -17.91
C PRO A 258 -18.10 -1.07 -17.11
N ASP A 259 -17.90 0.24 -17.05
CA ASP A 259 -16.88 0.85 -16.20
C ASP A 259 -17.15 0.53 -14.72
N GLU A 260 -16.10 0.16 -14.00
CA GLU A 260 -16.10 0.11 -12.55
C GLU A 260 -15.98 1.54 -12.01
N ALA A 261 -16.97 1.94 -11.21
CA ALA A 261 -17.02 3.25 -10.60
C ALA A 261 -16.04 3.36 -9.42
N GLY A 262 -15.56 4.58 -9.13
CA GLY A 262 -14.75 4.83 -7.94
C GLY A 262 -13.28 4.38 -8.05
N LEU A 263 -12.78 4.16 -9.27
CA LEU A 263 -11.38 3.87 -9.56
C LEU A 263 -10.64 5.08 -10.11
N ILE A 264 -9.39 5.21 -9.72
CA ILE A 264 -8.42 6.17 -10.27
C ILE A 264 -7.10 5.44 -10.55
N GLU A 265 -6.40 5.88 -11.59
CA GLU A 265 -5.08 5.38 -11.94
C GLU A 265 -4.05 6.03 -11.03
N VAL A 266 -3.31 5.26 -10.23
CA VAL A 266 -2.42 5.79 -9.20
C VAL A 266 -0.98 5.38 -9.43
N THR A 267 -0.09 6.37 -9.41
CA THR A 267 1.36 6.20 -9.29
C THR A 267 1.84 6.86 -8.00
N TYR A 268 2.84 6.27 -7.35
CA TYR A 268 3.40 6.87 -6.13
C TYR A 268 4.83 6.38 -5.87
N GLN A 269 5.53 7.11 -5.00
CA GLN A 269 6.81 6.70 -4.47
C GLN A 269 6.97 7.12 -3.02
N THR A 270 7.31 6.15 -2.17
CA THR A 270 7.71 6.39 -0.79
C THR A 270 9.23 6.52 -0.70
N LEU A 271 9.73 7.68 -0.29
CA LEU A 271 11.15 7.99 -0.16
C LEU A 271 11.66 7.86 1.28
N PRO A 272 12.96 7.55 1.49
CA PRO A 272 14.02 7.36 0.47
C PRO A 272 14.11 5.94 -0.11
N GLY A 273 13.25 5.00 0.29
CA GLY A 273 13.33 3.60 -0.17
C GLY A 273 12.16 2.72 0.29
N GLY A 274 10.97 3.31 0.38
CA GLY A 274 9.75 2.56 0.68
C GLY A 274 9.04 2.04 -0.58
N PRO A 275 7.81 1.51 -0.43
CA PRO A 275 7.01 1.03 -1.55
C PRO A 275 6.79 2.11 -2.62
N ALA A 276 6.75 1.67 -3.87
CA ALA A 276 6.51 2.53 -5.01
C ALA A 276 5.70 1.78 -6.07
N GLU A 277 4.84 2.51 -6.77
CA GLU A 277 4.13 2.03 -7.95
C GLU A 277 4.38 3.02 -9.10
N PRO A 278 5.47 2.84 -9.87
CA PRO A 278 5.87 3.79 -10.89
C PRO A 278 5.12 3.60 -12.22
N ALA A 279 4.55 2.43 -12.45
CA ALA A 279 3.88 2.11 -13.72
C ALA A 279 2.41 2.53 -13.71
N GLY A 280 1.77 2.51 -12.54
CA GLY A 280 0.37 2.89 -12.39
C GLY A 280 -0.54 1.67 -12.27
N ARG A 281 -1.48 1.74 -11.33
CA ARG A 281 -2.51 0.72 -11.14
C ARG A 281 -3.87 1.37 -10.85
N PRO A 282 -4.99 0.72 -11.23
CA PRO A 282 -6.30 1.18 -10.83
C PRO A 282 -6.48 0.92 -9.32
N MET A 283 -6.85 1.96 -8.58
CA MET A 283 -7.04 1.91 -7.14
C MET A 283 -8.40 2.50 -6.76
N THR A 284 -9.04 1.85 -5.81
CA THR A 284 -10.21 2.38 -5.09
C THR A 284 -9.79 3.50 -4.15
N ILE A 285 -10.74 4.35 -3.72
CA ILE A 285 -10.44 5.41 -2.75
C ILE A 285 -9.86 4.89 -1.42
N ALA A 286 -10.21 3.66 -1.01
CA ALA A 286 -9.67 3.04 0.19
C ALA A 286 -8.18 2.70 0.04
N GLU A 287 -7.77 2.17 -1.13
CA GLU A 287 -6.36 1.93 -1.47
C GLU A 287 -5.59 3.25 -1.51
N VAL A 288 -6.12 4.27 -2.19
CA VAL A 288 -5.47 5.58 -2.31
C VAL A 288 -5.30 6.24 -0.94
N THR A 289 -6.32 6.14 -0.07
CA THR A 289 -6.26 6.69 1.29
C THR A 289 -5.20 5.99 2.14
N ASP A 290 -5.07 4.66 2.05
CA ASP A 290 -4.03 3.92 2.77
C ASP A 290 -2.63 4.32 2.30
N VAL A 291 -2.40 4.42 0.98
CA VAL A 291 -1.12 4.89 0.42
C VAL A 291 -0.81 6.32 0.89
N LEU A 292 -1.76 7.25 0.71
CA LEU A 292 -1.62 8.66 1.09
C LEU A 292 -1.24 8.82 2.57
N ARG A 293 -1.92 8.10 3.46
CA ARG A 293 -1.66 8.16 4.90
C ARG A 293 -0.31 7.56 5.28
N ARG A 294 0.24 6.65 4.48
CA ARG A 294 1.54 6.01 4.73
C ARG A 294 2.73 6.80 4.17
N LEU A 295 2.50 7.80 3.29
CA LEU A 295 3.58 8.66 2.79
C LEU A 295 4.28 9.40 3.96
N PRO A 296 5.58 9.17 4.20
CA PRO A 296 6.30 9.80 5.29
C PRO A 296 6.49 11.31 5.06
N PRO A 297 6.17 12.17 6.04
CA PRO A 297 6.45 13.60 5.94
C PRO A 297 7.94 13.90 5.73
N ARG A 298 8.23 15.06 5.13
CA ARG A 298 9.61 15.59 4.96
C ARG A 298 10.56 14.69 4.17
N THR A 299 10.05 13.80 3.33
CA THR A 299 10.87 12.88 2.52
C THR A 299 10.84 13.16 1.02
N GLY A 300 9.97 14.05 0.54
CA GLY A 300 9.68 14.18 -0.89
C GLY A 300 8.77 13.06 -1.44
N SER A 301 8.24 12.19 -0.57
CA SER A 301 7.28 11.15 -0.99
C SER A 301 6.07 11.78 -1.66
N TRP A 302 5.57 11.14 -2.71
CA TRP A 302 4.54 11.69 -3.59
C TRP A 302 3.57 10.62 -4.07
N LEU A 303 2.37 11.06 -4.46
CA LEU A 303 1.32 10.25 -5.06
C LEU A 303 0.63 11.11 -6.15
N SER A 304 0.48 10.56 -7.34
CA SER A 304 -0.25 11.16 -8.45
C SER A 304 -1.38 10.23 -8.87
N ALA A 305 -2.58 10.78 -9.02
CA ALA A 305 -3.77 10.06 -9.42
C ALA A 305 -4.39 10.69 -10.66
N VAL A 306 -4.83 9.85 -11.59
CA VAL A 306 -5.47 10.26 -12.85
C VAL A 306 -6.84 9.61 -12.95
N GLY A 307 -7.87 10.43 -13.18
CA GLY A 307 -9.23 9.99 -13.46
C GLY A 307 -9.37 9.44 -14.88
N ARG A 308 -10.50 8.79 -15.17
CA ARG A 308 -10.78 8.15 -16.46
C ARG A 308 -10.74 9.15 -17.63
N SER A 309 -11.14 10.40 -17.39
CA SER A 309 -11.07 11.51 -18.36
C SER A 309 -9.67 12.10 -18.56
N GLY A 310 -8.66 11.64 -17.81
CA GLY A 310 -7.30 12.17 -17.82
C GLY A 310 -7.07 13.35 -16.86
N GLY A 311 -8.07 13.74 -16.08
CA GLY A 311 -7.90 14.73 -15.01
C GLY A 311 -6.91 14.25 -13.94
N CYS A 312 -6.01 15.11 -13.48
CA CYS A 312 -4.93 14.74 -12.57
C CYS A 312 -5.00 15.48 -11.23
N VAL A 313 -4.84 14.75 -10.14
CA VAL A 313 -4.64 15.28 -8.78
C VAL A 313 -3.38 14.65 -8.23
N GLN A 314 -2.47 15.45 -7.70
CA GLN A 314 -1.22 14.95 -7.14
C GLN A 314 -0.86 15.62 -5.83
N VAL A 315 -0.13 14.88 -5.00
CA VAL A 315 0.42 15.35 -3.73
C VAL A 315 1.89 15.04 -3.59
N ALA A 316 2.62 15.89 -2.88
CA ALA A 316 3.99 15.64 -2.47
C ALA A 316 4.27 16.23 -1.09
N TRP A 317 5.06 15.53 -0.27
CA TRP A 317 5.60 16.09 0.96
C TRP A 317 6.80 16.98 0.65
N GLU A 318 6.56 18.30 0.66
CA GLU A 318 7.59 19.32 0.47
C GLU A 318 7.86 20.13 1.75
N GLU A 319 8.74 21.12 1.64
CA GLU A 319 8.92 22.11 2.72
C GLU A 319 7.60 22.85 2.96
N GLY A 320 7.13 22.86 4.21
CA GLY A 320 5.85 23.47 4.58
C GLY A 320 4.66 22.51 4.69
N GLY A 321 4.79 21.25 4.25
CA GLY A 321 3.79 20.20 4.49
C GLY A 321 3.40 19.42 3.24
N LEU A 322 2.18 18.88 3.24
CA LEU A 322 1.63 18.13 2.11
C LEU A 322 1.13 19.13 1.05
N TRP A 323 1.88 19.28 -0.02
CA TRP A 323 1.43 20.07 -1.17
C TRP A 323 0.48 19.24 -2.03
N LEU A 324 -0.70 19.78 -2.33
CA LEU A 324 -1.75 19.18 -3.14
C LEU A 324 -2.01 20.08 -4.35
N GLU A 325 -1.98 19.53 -5.55
CA GLU A 325 -2.13 20.31 -6.78
C GLU A 325 -2.80 19.54 -7.94
N THR A 326 -3.20 20.31 -8.95
CA THR A 326 -3.50 19.83 -10.30
C THR A 326 -2.62 20.58 -11.31
N PRO A 327 -2.11 19.91 -12.35
CA PRO A 327 -1.37 20.58 -13.39
C PRO A 327 -2.28 21.32 -14.38
N ASP A 328 -1.79 22.44 -14.90
CA ASP A 328 -2.37 23.22 -16.00
C ASP A 328 -1.33 23.38 -17.10
N VAL A 329 -1.34 22.43 -18.04
CA VAL A 329 -0.39 22.41 -19.16
C VAL A 329 -0.53 23.65 -20.05
N GLY A 330 -1.75 24.17 -20.21
CA GLY A 330 -2.01 25.36 -21.03
C GLY A 330 -1.42 26.63 -20.43
N ALA A 331 -1.42 26.74 -19.10
CA ALA A 331 -0.83 27.85 -18.37
C ALA A 331 0.65 27.66 -18.00
N ALA A 332 1.23 26.49 -18.28
CA ALA A 332 2.55 26.08 -17.78
C ALA A 332 2.68 26.32 -16.27
N ALA A 333 1.66 25.92 -15.50
CA ALA A 333 1.59 26.15 -14.06
C ALA A 333 0.77 25.08 -13.33
N SER A 334 1.01 24.89 -12.04
CA SER A 334 0.14 24.08 -11.18
C SER A 334 -0.72 25.00 -10.37
N VAL A 335 -1.89 24.49 -10.03
CA VAL A 335 -2.73 25.13 -9.03
C VAL A 335 -2.94 24.20 -7.87
N GLY A 336 -2.62 24.70 -6.67
CA GLY A 336 -2.56 23.88 -5.47
C GLY A 336 -2.40 24.69 -4.19
N LYS A 337 -2.29 23.98 -3.07
CA LYS A 337 -2.05 24.54 -1.73
C LYS A 337 -1.34 23.50 -0.85
N HIS A 338 -0.74 23.95 0.25
CA HIS A 338 -0.46 23.04 1.36
C HIS A 338 -1.78 22.64 2.00
N ALA A 339 -2.11 21.36 1.92
CA ALA A 339 -3.40 20.80 2.30
C ALA A 339 -3.27 19.87 3.51
N THR A 340 -4.38 19.70 4.21
CA THR A 340 -4.56 18.61 5.17
C THR A 340 -4.75 17.27 4.43
N LEU A 341 -4.52 16.15 5.13
CA LEU A 341 -4.81 14.83 4.56
C LEU A 341 -6.29 14.68 4.21
N ASP A 342 -7.19 15.19 5.06
CA ASP A 342 -8.63 15.13 4.79
C ASP A 342 -9.01 15.95 3.54
N GLU A 343 -8.34 17.07 3.25
CA GLU A 343 -8.51 17.81 1.99
C GLU A 343 -8.04 16.98 0.79
N ALA A 344 -6.86 16.36 0.88
CA ALA A 344 -6.31 15.52 -0.18
C ALA A 344 -7.19 14.28 -0.45
N GLU A 345 -7.64 13.58 0.60
CA GLU A 345 -8.58 12.45 0.51
C GLU A 345 -9.88 12.85 -0.19
N ARG A 346 -10.42 14.02 0.13
CA ARG A 346 -11.61 14.55 -0.56
C ARG A 346 -11.35 14.79 -2.04
N MET A 347 -10.20 15.33 -2.42
CA MET A 347 -9.90 15.58 -3.84
C MET A 347 -9.73 14.29 -4.63
N PHE A 348 -9.09 13.26 -4.05
CA PHE A 348 -9.04 11.94 -4.67
C PHE A 348 -10.41 11.28 -4.77
N GLY A 349 -11.26 11.44 -3.73
CA GLY A 349 -12.63 10.93 -3.76
C GLY A 349 -13.46 11.56 -4.88
N VAL A 350 -13.40 12.89 -5.03
CA VAL A 350 -14.09 13.58 -6.13
C VAL A 350 -13.57 13.13 -7.50
N LEU A 351 -12.24 12.94 -7.64
CA LEU A 351 -11.67 12.42 -8.87
C LEU A 351 -12.19 11.00 -9.19
N ALA A 352 -12.30 10.13 -8.19
CA ALA A 352 -12.75 8.75 -8.37
C ALA A 352 -14.25 8.61 -8.63
N ASP A 353 -15.07 9.38 -7.92
CA ASP A 353 -16.53 9.25 -7.97
C ASP A 353 -17.16 10.10 -9.08
N GLU A 354 -16.58 11.27 -9.39
CA GLU A 354 -17.13 12.25 -10.34
C GLU A 354 -16.29 12.39 -11.62
N ASP A 355 -15.12 11.74 -11.71
CA ASP A 355 -14.14 11.91 -12.79
C ASP A 355 -13.81 13.40 -13.06
N ARG A 356 -13.69 14.17 -11.97
CA ARG A 356 -13.54 15.62 -12.00
C ARG A 356 -12.41 16.09 -11.09
N VAL A 357 -11.63 17.05 -11.58
CA VAL A 357 -10.58 17.71 -10.79
C VAL A 357 -11.19 18.89 -10.00
N ALA A 358 -11.32 18.73 -8.68
CA ALA A 358 -11.91 19.73 -7.79
C ALA A 358 -10.89 20.57 -7.01
N VAL A 359 -9.58 20.44 -7.27
CA VAL A 359 -8.53 21.15 -6.52
C VAL A 359 -8.75 22.66 -6.54
N ARG A 360 -9.24 23.22 -7.65
CA ARG A 360 -9.53 24.65 -7.83
C ARG A 360 -10.70 25.16 -6.98
N ASP A 361 -11.52 24.25 -6.47
CA ASP A 361 -12.67 24.57 -5.62
C ASP A 361 -12.23 24.78 -4.15
N LEU A 362 -11.00 24.39 -3.79
CA LEU A 362 -10.46 24.60 -2.45
C LEU A 362 -10.14 26.09 -2.21
N PRO A 363 -10.34 26.60 -0.98
CA PRO A 363 -9.93 27.94 -0.63
C PRO A 363 -8.40 28.07 -0.61
N ASP A 364 -7.93 29.27 -0.94
CA ASP A 364 -6.53 29.68 -0.84
C ASP A 364 -5.56 28.91 -1.76
N VAL A 365 -6.06 28.35 -2.86
CA VAL A 365 -5.18 27.78 -3.90
C VAL A 365 -4.39 28.87 -4.61
N ILE A 366 -3.12 28.59 -4.85
CA ILE A 366 -2.19 29.46 -5.57
C ILE A 366 -1.76 28.79 -6.87
N SER A 367 -1.32 29.60 -7.83
CA SER A 367 -0.71 29.12 -9.06
C SER A 367 0.82 29.19 -8.98
N ARG A 368 1.52 28.10 -9.27
CA ARG A 368 2.99 28.03 -9.37
C ARG A 368 3.41 27.73 -10.82
N PRO A 369 4.10 28.63 -11.53
CA PRO A 369 4.58 28.35 -12.89
C PRO A 369 5.74 27.34 -12.89
N TRP A 370 5.93 26.63 -14.01
CA TRP A 370 7.08 25.76 -14.28
C TRP A 370 7.71 25.96 -15.64
#